data_AF-A0A524P8X5-F1
#
_entry.id   AF-A0A524P8X5-F1
#
_cell.length_a   1.000
_cell.length_b   1.000
_cell.length_c   1.000
_cell.angle_alpha   90.00
_cell.angle_beta   90.00
_cell.angle_gamma   90.00
#
_symmetry.space_group_name_H-M   'P 1'
#
loop_
_entity.id
_entity.type
_entity.pdbx_description
1 polymer ?
#
loop_
_entity_poly.entity_id
_entity_poly.type
_entity_poly.pdbx_seq_one_letter_code
_entity_poly.pdbx_strand_id
1 'polypeptide(L)'
;MKFINKETIIAALVGGVAVIALATGGVALAHGGPHEGHHGEGGPWSPDKVEKHLTEMTQRLELNPEQEANIRTIMEKAATQAQEIKEMSWGKEKFTAMKDLRFATEDQIYANLTCTQREELRLLKREHKVERMEERFERRQSEDTK
;
A
#
# COMPACT_ATOMS: atom_id res chain seq x y z
N MET A 1 20.28 -41.42 0.05
CA MET A 1 18.94 -41.39 0.68
C MET A 1 19.07 -40.66 2.02
N LYS A 2 18.20 -39.66 2.26
CA LYS A 2 17.93 -38.96 3.54
C LYS A 2 19.00 -37.94 4.01
N PHE A 3 18.75 -36.64 3.84
CA PHE A 3 18.02 -35.66 4.70
C PHE A 3 18.94 -35.01 5.74
N ILE A 4 18.91 -33.67 5.84
CA ILE A 4 18.67 -32.92 7.09
C ILE A 4 18.34 -31.46 6.75
N ASN A 5 17.29 -31.00 7.41
CA ASN A 5 16.57 -29.74 7.31
C ASN A 5 17.34 -28.55 7.90
N LYS A 6 16.94 -27.32 7.53
CA LYS A 6 17.40 -26.07 8.16
C LYS A 6 16.20 -25.30 8.70
N GLU A 7 15.68 -25.73 9.85
CA GLU A 7 14.96 -24.82 10.73
C GLU A 7 15.93 -24.31 11.79
N THR A 8 16.06 -22.98 11.92
CA THR A 8 16.17 -22.19 13.18
C THR A 8 16.86 -20.86 12.92
N ILE A 9 16.12 -19.73 13.09
CA ILE A 9 16.54 -18.45 13.73
C ILE A 9 15.21 -17.73 14.08
N ILE A 10 14.63 -17.78 15.28
CA ILE A 10 14.90 -17.07 16.56
C ILE A 10 14.66 -15.55 16.56
N ALA A 11 13.85 -15.13 17.56
CA ALA A 11 13.75 -13.82 18.24
C ALA A 11 13.06 -12.65 17.51
N ALA A 12 12.42 -11.68 18.16
CA ALA A 12 11.86 -11.44 19.49
C ALA A 12 11.37 -9.97 19.44
N LEU A 13 10.15 -9.65 19.85
CA LEU A 13 9.70 -8.28 20.17
C LEU A 13 8.56 -8.44 21.18
N VAL A 14 8.85 -8.55 22.48
CA VAL A 14 9.08 -7.45 23.44
C VAL A 14 7.97 -6.40 23.41
N GLY A 15 6.97 -6.62 24.26
CA GLY A 15 6.66 -5.73 25.39
C GLY A 15 6.33 -4.27 25.10
N GLY A 16 5.07 -3.92 25.36
CA GLY A 16 4.65 -2.52 25.51
C GLY A 16 3.21 -2.42 25.99
N VAL A 17 2.97 -2.69 27.28
CA VAL A 17 1.72 -2.30 27.96
C VAL A 17 1.74 -0.78 28.13
N ALA A 18 0.75 -0.09 27.55
CA ALA A 18 0.43 1.29 27.88
C ALA A 18 -1.04 1.38 28.32
N VAL A 19 -1.22 1.87 29.55
CA VAL A 19 -2.48 2.03 30.27
C VAL A 19 -2.73 3.54 30.46
N ILE A 20 -4.01 3.96 30.42
CA ILE A 20 -4.58 5.28 30.81
C ILE A 20 -4.36 6.42 29.77
N ALA A 21 -5.31 7.29 29.40
CA ALA A 21 -6.51 7.80 30.08
C ALA A 21 -7.67 8.10 29.11
N LEU A 22 -8.90 7.84 29.57
CA LEU A 22 -10.14 8.43 29.04
C LEU A 22 -10.21 9.90 29.47
N ALA A 23 -9.98 10.81 28.52
CA ALA A 23 -10.35 12.22 28.66
C ALA A 23 -11.52 12.51 27.73
N THR A 24 -12.68 12.67 28.36
CA THR A 24 -13.92 13.19 27.78
C THR A 24 -13.74 14.66 27.38
N GLY A 25 -14.25 15.04 26.21
CA GLY A 25 -14.53 16.43 25.88
C GLY A 25 -14.01 16.87 24.51
N GLY A 26 -14.94 17.06 23.57
CA GLY A 26 -14.64 17.67 22.28
C GLY A 26 -15.84 17.61 21.32
N VAL A 27 -16.74 18.59 21.45
CA VAL A 27 -17.77 18.89 20.44
C VAL A 27 -17.10 19.34 19.14
N ALA A 28 -17.46 18.72 18.01
CA ALA A 28 -17.15 19.24 16.68
C ALA A 28 -18.35 19.01 15.73
N LEU A 29 -19.12 20.09 15.60
CA LEU A 29 -19.88 20.56 14.44
C LEU A 29 -20.04 19.55 13.28
N ALA A 30 -21.24 18.99 13.19
CA ALA A 30 -21.76 18.42 11.98
C ALA A 30 -21.84 19.51 10.90
N HIS A 31 -20.98 19.47 9.89
CA HIS A 31 -21.18 20.06 8.56
C HIS A 31 -20.23 19.36 7.58
N GLY A 32 -20.78 18.46 6.79
CA GLY A 32 -20.08 17.75 5.72
C GLY A 32 -21.09 16.92 4.96
N GLY A 33 -21.76 17.54 3.99
CA GLY A 33 -22.68 16.86 3.10
C GLY A 33 -21.98 15.70 2.36
N PRO A 34 -22.74 14.71 1.86
CA PRO A 34 -22.17 13.57 1.18
C PRO A 34 -21.55 14.03 -0.14
N HIS A 35 -20.23 14.22 -0.16
CA HIS A 35 -19.47 14.25 -1.39
C HIS A 35 -19.51 12.82 -1.96
N GLU A 36 -20.45 12.55 -2.86
CA GLU A 36 -20.45 11.39 -3.75
C GLU A 36 -19.31 11.55 -4.77
N GLY A 37 -18.07 11.44 -4.27
CA GLY A 37 -16.94 11.15 -5.12
C GLY A 37 -17.13 9.74 -5.68
N HIS A 38 -17.16 9.62 -7.00
CA HIS A 38 -17.02 8.35 -7.70
C HIS A 38 -15.66 7.74 -7.33
N HIS A 39 -15.61 7.06 -6.19
CA HIS A 39 -14.48 6.23 -5.80
C HIS A 39 -14.51 5.02 -6.71
N GLY A 40 -13.60 5.00 -7.69
CA GLY A 40 -13.42 3.84 -8.57
C GLY A 40 -13.44 2.55 -7.76
N GLU A 41 -14.22 1.58 -8.22
CA GLU A 41 -14.38 0.30 -7.56
C GLU A 41 -13.00 -0.34 -7.32
N GLY A 42 -12.75 -0.73 -6.08
CA GLY A 42 -11.51 -1.37 -5.67
C GLY A 42 -10.47 -0.41 -5.09
N GLY A 43 -10.11 -0.64 -3.82
CA GLY A 43 -8.95 0.02 -3.22
C GLY A 43 -7.64 -0.36 -3.92
N PRO A 44 -6.50 0.24 -3.54
CA PRO A 44 -5.20 -0.02 -4.17
C PRO A 44 -4.77 -1.51 -4.20
N TRP A 45 -5.37 -2.31 -3.33
CA TRP A 45 -5.09 -3.73 -3.14
C TRP A 45 -6.12 -4.67 -3.76
N SER A 46 -7.05 -4.17 -4.59
CA SER A 46 -7.95 -5.07 -5.32
C SER A 46 -7.17 -5.94 -6.31
N PRO A 47 -7.61 -7.19 -6.58
CA PRO A 47 -6.91 -8.11 -7.47
C PRO A 47 -6.52 -7.50 -8.83
N ASP A 48 -7.45 -6.79 -9.48
CA ASP A 48 -7.21 -6.17 -10.79
C ASP A 48 -6.12 -5.09 -10.75
N LYS A 49 -6.04 -4.33 -9.64
CA LYS A 49 -5.01 -3.30 -9.44
C LYS A 49 -3.66 -3.91 -9.13
N VAL A 50 -3.65 -4.99 -8.36
CA VAL A 50 -2.44 -5.78 -8.08
C VAL A 50 -1.87 -6.33 -9.38
N GLU A 51 -2.69 -6.98 -10.20
CA GLU A 51 -2.26 -7.58 -11.47
C GLU A 51 -1.79 -6.51 -12.46
N LYS A 52 -2.52 -5.39 -12.58
CA LYS A 52 -2.09 -4.26 -13.42
C LYS A 52 -0.73 -3.70 -12.98
N HIS A 53 -0.54 -3.52 -11.66
CA HIS A 53 0.70 -2.98 -11.14
C HIS A 53 1.87 -3.95 -11.31
N LEU A 54 1.65 -5.26 -11.11
CA LEU A 54 2.67 -6.28 -11.38
C LEU A 54 3.05 -6.28 -12.86
N THR A 55 2.07 -6.27 -13.77
CA THR A 55 2.29 -6.24 -15.22
C THR A 55 3.15 -5.04 -15.63
N GLU A 56 2.81 -3.86 -15.12
CA GLU A 56 3.56 -2.64 -15.37
C GLU A 56 4.99 -2.74 -14.84
N MET A 57 5.16 -3.23 -13.60
CA MET A 57 6.50 -3.43 -13.04
C MET A 57 7.31 -4.43 -13.85
N THR A 58 6.74 -5.56 -14.26
CA THR A 58 7.41 -6.56 -15.11
C THR A 58 7.89 -5.93 -16.40
N GLN A 59 7.06 -5.13 -17.06
CA GLN A 59 7.40 -4.48 -18.33
C GLN A 59 8.46 -3.39 -18.17
N ARG A 60 8.36 -2.55 -17.13
CA ARG A 60 9.23 -1.39 -16.96
C ARG A 60 10.56 -1.69 -16.29
N LEU A 61 10.58 -2.64 -15.37
CA LEU A 61 11.79 -3.02 -14.63
C LEU A 61 12.44 -4.26 -15.26
N GLU A 62 11.87 -4.82 -16.32
CA GLU A 62 12.33 -6.06 -16.97
C GLU A 62 12.53 -7.17 -15.91
N LEU A 63 11.51 -7.40 -15.10
CA LEU A 63 11.59 -8.39 -14.02
C LEU A 63 11.82 -9.77 -14.61
N ASN A 64 12.77 -10.51 -14.04
CA ASN A 64 12.93 -11.91 -14.38
C ASN A 64 11.80 -12.77 -13.74
N PRO A 65 11.59 -14.01 -14.19
CA PRO A 65 10.49 -14.85 -13.69
C PRO A 65 10.51 -15.11 -12.17
N GLU A 66 11.71 -15.19 -11.57
CA GLU A 66 11.85 -15.39 -10.11
C GLU A 66 11.44 -14.12 -9.34
N GLN A 67 11.91 -12.96 -9.80
CA GLN A 67 11.55 -11.66 -9.23
C GLN A 67 10.05 -11.41 -9.34
N GLU A 68 9.45 -11.67 -10.50
CA GLU A 68 8.01 -11.53 -10.71
C GLU A 68 7.21 -12.42 -9.76
N ALA A 69 7.57 -13.70 -9.63
CA ALA A 69 6.89 -14.64 -8.75
C ALA A 69 6.98 -14.22 -7.26
N ASN A 70 8.16 -13.75 -6.83
CA ASN A 70 8.36 -13.26 -5.46
C ASN A 70 7.54 -11.99 -5.19
N ILE A 71 7.55 -11.04 -6.12
CA ILE A 71 6.79 -9.79 -6.00
C ILE A 71 5.29 -10.08 -6.01
N ARG A 72 4.80 -10.98 -6.88
CA ARG A 72 3.40 -11.43 -6.89
C ARG A 72 2.97 -11.94 -5.51
N THR A 73 3.78 -12.83 -4.93
CA THR A 73 3.53 -13.39 -3.59
C THR A 73 3.48 -12.31 -2.51
N ILE A 74 4.40 -11.32 -2.56
CA ILE A 74 4.42 -10.17 -1.64
C ILE A 74 3.12 -9.36 -1.77
N MET A 75 2.66 -9.10 -3.00
CA MET A 75 1.45 -8.32 -3.25
C MET A 75 0.16 -9.05 -2.87
N GLU A 76 0.06 -10.35 -3.12
CA GLU A 76 -1.07 -11.19 -2.70
C GLU A 76 -1.21 -11.26 -1.18
N LYS A 77 -0.07 -11.40 -0.48
CA LYS A 77 -0.06 -11.35 0.99
C LYS A 77 -0.50 -9.97 1.49
N ALA A 78 -0.01 -8.90 0.87
CA ALA A 78 -0.41 -7.55 1.22
C ALA A 78 -1.90 -7.31 0.96
N ALA A 79 -2.46 -7.82 -0.13
CA ALA A 79 -3.88 -7.73 -0.43
C ALA A 79 -4.75 -8.44 0.63
N THR A 80 -4.30 -9.60 1.10
CA THR A 80 -4.96 -10.32 2.20
C THR A 80 -4.96 -9.49 3.49
N GLN A 81 -3.81 -8.95 3.89
CA GLN A 81 -3.69 -8.09 5.07
C GLN A 81 -4.51 -6.79 4.94
N ALA A 82 -4.56 -6.21 3.73
CA ALA A 82 -5.36 -5.04 3.45
C ALA A 82 -6.86 -5.30 3.66
N GLN A 83 -7.33 -6.51 3.31
CA GLN A 83 -8.72 -6.92 3.53
C GLN A 83 -9.04 -7.02 5.03
N GLU A 84 -8.15 -7.59 5.83
CA GLU A 84 -8.29 -7.63 7.30
C GLU A 84 -8.35 -6.21 7.89
N ILE A 85 -7.45 -5.31 7.46
CA ILE A 85 -7.44 -3.91 7.90
C ILE A 85 -8.71 -3.18 7.44
N LYS A 86 -9.29 -3.55 6.29
CA LYS A 86 -10.52 -2.94 5.78
C LYS A 86 -11.70 -3.21 6.71
N GLU A 87 -11.72 -4.34 7.41
CA GLU A 87 -12.75 -4.71 8.38
C GLU A 87 -12.63 -3.96 9.72
N MET A 88 -11.47 -3.35 10.01
CA MET A 88 -11.28 -2.50 11.18
C MET A 88 -12.20 -1.26 11.15
N SER A 89 -12.54 -0.77 12.35
CA SER A 89 -13.28 0.47 12.54
C SER A 89 -12.55 1.66 11.90
N TRP A 90 -13.34 2.61 11.39
CA TRP A 90 -12.80 3.83 10.82
C TRP A 90 -12.10 4.66 11.91
N GLY A 91 -10.83 4.97 11.71
CA GLY A 91 -10.04 5.73 12.68
C GLY A 91 -8.55 5.78 12.34
N LYS A 92 -7.80 6.43 13.24
CA LYS A 92 -6.34 6.60 13.10
C LYS A 92 -5.59 5.27 13.04
N GLU A 93 -6.07 4.26 13.78
CA GLU A 93 -5.45 2.93 13.81
C GLU A 93 -5.51 2.26 12.44
N LYS A 94 -6.70 2.20 11.83
CA LYS A 94 -6.88 1.70 10.46
C LYS A 94 -5.99 2.42 9.44
N PHE A 95 -5.93 3.76 9.52
CA PHE A 95 -5.07 4.55 8.65
C PHE A 95 -3.59 4.20 8.85
N THR A 96 -3.14 4.07 10.09
CA THR A 96 -1.76 3.74 10.44
C THR A 96 -1.41 2.33 9.96
N ALA A 97 -2.28 1.35 10.21
CA ALA A 97 -2.11 -0.02 9.75
C ALA A 97 -2.01 -0.10 8.21
N MET A 98 -2.88 0.61 7.49
CA MET A 98 -2.83 0.64 6.01
C MET A 98 -1.55 1.32 5.50
N LYS A 99 -1.09 2.37 6.18
CA LYS A 99 0.17 3.06 5.85
C LYS A 99 1.37 2.13 6.06
N ASP A 100 1.41 1.46 7.20
CA ASP A 100 2.51 0.57 7.59
C ASP A 100 2.57 -0.66 6.67
N LEU A 101 1.40 -1.24 6.34
CA LEU A 101 1.29 -2.27 5.31
C LEU A 101 1.93 -1.80 4.01
N ARG A 102 1.54 -0.61 3.51
CA ARG A 102 2.10 -0.09 2.25
C ARG A 102 3.62 0.03 2.31
N PHE A 103 4.19 0.59 3.37
CA PHE A 103 5.64 0.74 3.49
C PHE A 103 6.34 -0.62 3.59
N ALA A 104 5.83 -1.55 4.38
CA ALA A 104 6.40 -2.88 4.51
C ALA A 104 6.39 -3.64 3.18
N THR A 105 5.30 -3.56 2.42
CA THR A 105 5.20 -4.16 1.09
C THR A 105 6.20 -3.52 0.12
N GLU A 106 6.30 -2.19 0.10
CA GLU A 106 7.26 -1.49 -0.74
C GLU A 106 8.70 -1.91 -0.42
N ASP A 107 9.08 -1.99 0.85
CA ASP A 107 10.42 -2.41 1.27
C ASP A 107 10.75 -3.84 0.82
N GLN A 108 9.78 -4.76 0.92
CA GLN A 108 9.95 -6.14 0.44
C GLN A 108 10.11 -6.20 -1.09
N ILE A 109 9.35 -5.39 -1.83
CA ILE A 109 9.53 -5.26 -3.28
C ILE A 109 10.93 -4.74 -3.58
N TYR A 110 11.38 -3.65 -2.94
CA TYR A 110 12.72 -3.09 -3.14
C TYR A 110 13.84 -4.11 -2.86
N ALA A 111 13.68 -4.99 -1.87
CA ALA A 111 14.65 -6.02 -1.54
C ALA A 111 14.82 -7.08 -2.64
N ASN A 112 13.81 -7.27 -3.51
CA ASN A 112 13.84 -8.22 -4.62
C ASN A 112 14.40 -7.61 -5.92
N LEU A 113 14.76 -6.33 -5.93
CA LEU A 113 15.18 -5.59 -7.11
C LEU A 113 16.68 -5.28 -7.10
N THR A 114 17.29 -5.32 -8.28
CA THR A 114 18.67 -4.85 -8.49
C THR A 114 18.78 -3.34 -8.29
N CYS A 115 19.99 -2.80 -8.12
CA CYS A 115 20.19 -1.35 -7.95
C CYS A 115 19.57 -0.53 -9.09
N THR A 116 19.73 -0.98 -10.34
CA THR A 116 19.17 -0.30 -11.53
C THR A 116 17.65 -0.35 -11.52
N GLN A 117 17.05 -1.53 -11.30
CA GLN A 117 15.58 -1.68 -11.22
C GLN A 117 14.96 -0.84 -10.10
N ARG A 118 15.68 -0.64 -8.99
CA ARG A 118 15.22 0.24 -7.90
C ARG A 118 15.16 1.70 -8.31
N GLU A 119 16.06 2.17 -9.18
CA GLU A 119 16.01 3.54 -9.69
C GLU A 119 14.88 3.71 -10.71
N GLU A 120 14.69 2.73 -11.61
CA GLU A 120 13.54 2.70 -12.53
C GLU A 120 12.21 2.72 -11.77
N LEU A 121 12.08 1.93 -10.69
CA LEU A 121 10.90 1.96 -9.84
C LEU A 121 10.67 3.35 -9.20
N ARG A 122 11.73 4.05 -8.83
CA ARG A 122 11.62 5.42 -8.28
C ARG A 122 11.19 6.41 -9.35
N LEU A 123 11.67 6.28 -10.58
CA LEU A 123 11.24 7.10 -11.72
C LEU A 123 9.76 6.85 -12.02
N LEU A 124 9.35 5.60 -12.17
CA LEU A 124 7.96 5.21 -12.36
C LEU A 124 7.04 5.79 -11.27
N LYS A 125 7.44 5.71 -10.00
CA LYS A 125 6.68 6.30 -8.89
C LYS A 125 6.58 7.83 -8.97
N ARG A 126 7.63 8.50 -9.47
CA ARG A 126 7.62 9.96 -9.68
C ARG A 126 6.69 10.34 -10.82
N GLU A 127 6.70 9.61 -11.93
CA GLU A 127 5.79 9.81 -13.06
C GLU A 127 4.33 9.71 -12.62
N HIS A 128 3.95 8.60 -11.96
CA HIS A 128 2.60 8.45 -11.39
C HIS A 128 2.20 9.51 -10.36
N LYS A 129 3.19 10.13 -9.69
CA LYS A 129 2.91 11.23 -8.78
C LYS A 129 2.60 12.50 -9.57
N VAL A 130 3.35 12.78 -10.64
CA VAL A 130 3.14 13.93 -11.51
C VAL A 130 1.80 13.83 -12.24
N GLU A 131 1.51 12.69 -12.86
CA GLU A 131 0.23 12.44 -13.56
C GLU A 131 -0.97 12.69 -12.63
N ARG A 132 -0.95 12.13 -11.41
CA ARG A 132 -2.02 12.38 -10.42
C ARG A 132 -2.11 13.83 -9.95
N MET A 133 -1.02 14.61 -10.02
CA MET A 133 -1.06 16.04 -9.71
C MET A 133 -1.67 16.83 -10.87
N GLU A 134 -1.35 16.48 -12.11
CA GLU A 134 -1.90 17.08 -13.33
C GLU A 134 -3.40 16.81 -13.43
N GLU A 135 -3.85 15.56 -13.27
CA GLU A 135 -5.28 15.21 -13.25
C GLU A 135 -6.06 16.03 -12.20
N ARG A 136 -5.47 16.24 -11.02
CA ARG A 136 -6.09 17.05 -9.95
C ARG A 136 -6.14 18.52 -10.31
N PHE A 137 -5.12 19.02 -11.00
CA PHE A 137 -5.06 20.41 -11.44
C PHE A 137 -6.11 20.68 -12.52
N GLU A 138 -6.20 19.84 -13.54
CA GLU A 138 -7.19 19.93 -14.61
C GLU A 138 -8.62 19.88 -14.07
N ARG A 139 -8.89 18.96 -13.13
CA ARG A 139 -10.21 18.88 -12.48
C ARG A 139 -10.60 20.18 -11.79
N ARG A 140 -9.69 20.79 -11.02
CA ARG A 140 -9.95 22.08 -10.35
C ARG A 140 -10.24 23.18 -11.37
N GLN A 141 -9.44 23.27 -12.43
CA GLN A 141 -9.68 24.27 -13.48
C GLN A 141 -11.02 24.08 -14.21
N SER A 142 -11.44 22.83 -14.41
CA SER A 142 -12.74 22.52 -15.04
C SER A 142 -13.95 22.82 -14.14
N GLU A 143 -13.75 22.82 -12.82
CA GLU A 143 -14.78 23.16 -11.82
C GLU A 143 -14.92 24.69 -11.68
N ASP A 144 -13.82 25.45 -11.79
CA ASP A 144 -13.82 26.92 -11.72
C ASP A 144 -14.35 27.62 -12.99
N THR A 145 -14.50 26.88 -14.09
CA THR A 145 -14.95 27.41 -15.41
C THR A 145 -16.43 27.12 -15.73
N LYS A 146 -17.18 26.54 -14.79
CA LYS A 146 -18.64 26.33 -14.87
C LYS A 146 -19.40 27.30 -13.99
#